data_AF-X1L106-F1
#
_entry.id   AF-X1L106-F1
#
_cell.length_a   1.000
_cell.length_b   1.000
_cell.length_c   1.000
_cell.angle_alpha   90.00
_cell.angle_beta   90.00
_cell.angle_gamma   90.00
#
_symmetry.space_group_name_H-M   'P 1'
#
loop_
_entity.id
_entity.type
_entity.pdbx_description
1 polymer ?
#
loop_
_entity_poly.entity_id
_entity_poly.type
_entity_poly.pdbx_seq_one_letter_code
_entity_poly.pdbx_strand_id
1 'polypeptide(L)' 'IPLKKKPRSRKQRANDKKKSRAWREANAALRNLNGQLKKGRTQKDVAKRANRILKRL' A
#
# COMPACT_ATOMS: atom_id res chain seq x y z
N ILE A 1 0.21 -24.19 21.45
CA ILE A 1 -0.21 -24.62 20.08
C ILE A 1 -0.49 -23.36 19.26
N PRO A 2 0.15 -23.10 18.12
CA PRO A 2 -0.19 -21.93 17.31
C PRO A 2 -1.59 -22.14 16.71
N LEU A 3 -2.53 -21.26 17.07
CA LEU A 3 -3.89 -21.30 16.54
C LEU A 3 -3.84 -21.18 15.01
N LYS A 4 -4.41 -22.17 14.30
CA LYS A 4 -4.45 -22.23 12.83
C LYS A 4 -5.04 -20.91 12.30
N LYS A 5 -4.22 -20.10 11.63
CA LYS A 5 -4.67 -18.82 11.05
C LYS A 5 -5.83 -19.08 10.09
N LYS A 6 -6.99 -18.48 10.36
CA LYS A 6 -8.14 -18.57 9.45
C LYS A 6 -7.75 -18.03 8.07
N PRO A 7 -8.09 -18.72 6.98
CA PRO A 7 -7.81 -18.24 5.64
C PRO A 7 -8.56 -16.92 5.38
N ARG A 8 -7.92 -15.98 4.68
CA ARG A 8 -8.56 -14.73 4.27
C ARG A 8 -9.74 -15.02 3.34
N SER A 9 -10.86 -14.35 3.59
CA SER A 9 -12.06 -14.39 2.74
C SER A 9 -11.80 -13.77 1.37
N ARG A 10 -12.68 -14.05 0.39
CA ARG A 10 -12.59 -13.45 -0.96
C ARG A 10 -12.60 -11.91 -0.90
N LYS A 11 -13.46 -11.32 -0.06
CA LYS A 11 -13.55 -9.86 0.14
C LYS A 11 -12.26 -9.28 0.73
N GLN A 12 -11.67 -9.96 1.73
CA GLN A 12 -10.39 -9.54 2.31
C GLN A 12 -9.27 -9.55 1.26
N ARG A 13 -9.17 -10.63 0.46
CA ARG A 13 -8.18 -10.72 -0.63
C ARG A 13 -8.35 -9.61 -1.67
N ALA A 14 -9.59 -9.29 -2.05
CA ALA A 14 -9.89 -8.20 -2.97
C ALA A 14 -9.45 -6.84 -2.40
N ASN A 15 -9.75 -6.58 -1.12
CA ASN A 15 -9.31 -5.35 -0.44
C ASN A 15 -7.78 -5.26 -0.36
N ASP A 16 -7.09 -6.37 -0.08
CA ASP A 16 -5.62 -6.40 -0.02
C ASP A 16 -4.98 -6.14 -1.39
N LYS A 17 -5.60 -6.63 -2.48
CA LYS A 17 -5.18 -6.29 -3.85
C LYS A 17 -5.31 -4.79 -4.12
N LYS A 18 -6.41 -4.16 -3.72
CA LYS A 18 -6.60 -2.71 -3.84
C LYS A 18 -5.56 -1.93 -3.04
N LYS A 19 -5.31 -2.32 -1.77
CA LYS A 19 -4.27 -1.73 -0.93
C LYS A 19 -2.89 -1.85 -1.57
N SER A 20 -2.51 -3.05 -2.00
CA SER A 20 -1.22 -3.29 -2.66
C SER A 20 -1.05 -2.42 -3.91
N ARG A 21 -2.09 -2.31 -4.75
CA ARG A 21 -2.10 -1.40 -5.91
C ARG A 21 -1.88 0.06 -5.51
N ALA A 22 -2.64 0.55 -4.53
CA ALA A 22 -2.53 1.94 -4.07
C ALA A 22 -1.14 2.27 -3.51
N TRP A 23 -0.55 1.36 -2.74
CA TRP A 23 0.81 1.52 -2.22
C TRP A 23 1.88 1.48 -3.31
N ARG A 24 1.73 0.60 -4.30
CA ARG A 24 2.64 0.54 -5.45
C ARG A 24 2.65 1.86 -6.22
N GLU A 25 1.47 2.41 -6.51
CA GLU A 25 1.33 3.68 -7.22
C GLU A 25 1.87 4.87 -6.40
N ALA A 26 1.58 4.92 -5.09
CA ALA A 26 2.12 5.95 -4.21
C ALA A 26 3.66 5.91 -4.16
N ASN A 27 4.25 4.71 -4.10
CA ASN A 27 5.69 4.51 -4.11
C ASN A 27 6.31 4.93 -5.45
N ALA A 28 5.77 4.46 -6.58
CA ALA A 28 6.29 4.83 -7.90
C ALA A 28 6.35 6.35 -8.10
N ALA A 29 5.42 7.09 -7.50
CA ALA A 29 5.39 8.52 -7.65
C ALA A 29 6.32 9.29 -6.68
N LEU A 30 6.59 8.74 -5.48
CA LEU A 30 7.33 9.42 -4.41
C LEU A 30 8.73 8.85 -4.15
N ARG A 31 9.08 7.71 -4.75
CA ARG A 31 10.42 7.13 -4.69
C ARG A 31 11.19 7.37 -5.99
N ASN A 32 12.50 7.37 -5.86
CA ASN A 32 13.45 7.33 -6.98
C ASN A 32 13.55 5.89 -7.52
N LEU A 33 14.23 5.71 -8.66
CA LEU A 33 14.46 4.38 -9.23
C LEU A 33 15.26 3.46 -8.29
N ASN A 34 16.13 4.03 -7.45
CA ASN A 34 16.88 3.30 -6.43
C ASN A 34 16.06 2.97 -5.17
N GLY A 35 14.75 3.25 -5.14
CA GLY A 35 13.86 2.95 -4.01
C GLY A 35 13.90 3.94 -2.84
N GLN A 36 14.82 4.91 -2.85
CA GLN A 36 14.86 5.98 -1.85
C GLN A 36 13.67 6.94 -2.02
N LEU A 37 13.22 7.55 -0.94
CA LEU A 37 12.23 8.62 -1.02
C LEU A 37 12.84 9.86 -1.70
N LYS A 38 12.05 10.53 -2.53
CA LYS A 38 12.42 11.84 -3.10
C LYS A 38 12.71 12.84 -1.98
N LYS A 39 13.62 13.80 -2.23
CA LYS A 39 14.00 14.84 -1.25
C LYS A 39 12.77 15.53 -0.67
N GLY A 40 12.72 15.66 0.65
CA GLY A 40 11.60 16.28 1.38
C GLY A 40 10.32 15.44 1.45
N ARG A 41 10.36 14.17 1.02
CA ARG A 41 9.24 13.23 1.21
C ARG A 41 9.49 12.28 2.37
N THR A 42 8.41 11.92 3.04
CA THR A 42 8.40 11.01 4.18
C THR A 42 7.53 9.80 3.90
N GLN A 43 7.68 8.74 4.71
CA GLN A 43 6.75 7.59 4.65
C GLN A 43 5.30 8.00 4.95
N LYS A 44 5.10 9.05 5.78
CA LYS A 44 3.78 9.63 6.04
C LYS A 44 3.14 10.17 4.76
N ASP A 45 3.92 10.79 3.87
CA ASP A 45 3.42 11.28 2.58
C ASP A 45 3.01 10.14 1.66
N VAL A 46 3.79 9.05 1.63
CA VAL A 46 3.45 7.83 0.89
C VAL A 46 2.14 7.24 1.41
N ALA A 47 1.99 7.08 2.72
CA ALA A 47 0.78 6.56 3.33
C ALA A 47 -0.44 7.46 3.04
N LYS A 48 -0.29 8.79 3.16
CA LYS A 48 -1.35 9.76 2.86
C LYS A 48 -1.79 9.67 1.40
N ARG A 49 -0.84 9.52 0.47
CA ARG A 49 -1.13 9.33 -0.95
C ARG A 49 -1.79 7.98 -1.25
N ALA A 50 -1.26 6.89 -0.68
CA ALA A 50 -1.83 5.55 -0.83
C ALA A 50 -3.29 5.51 -0.36
N ASN A 51 -3.60 6.12 0.78
CA ASN A 51 -4.97 6.21 1.28
C ASN A 51 -5.90 7.02 0.36
N ARG A 52 -5.41 8.10 -0.28
CA ARG A 52 -6.19 8.85 -1.28
C ARG A 52 -6.48 8.03 -2.52
N ILE A 53 -5.49 7.27 -3.02
CA ILE A 53 -5.65 6.37 -4.17
C ILE A 53 -6.63 5.25 -3.82
N LEU A 54 -6.48 4.63 -2.65
CA LEU A 54 -7.34 3.55 -2.19
C LEU A 54 -8.82 3.93 -2.11
N LYS A 55 -9.14 5.17 -1.71
CA LYS A 55 -10.52 5.68 -1.68
C LYS A 55 -11.17 5.76 -3.08
N ARG A 56 -10.38 5.74 -4.15
CA ARG A 56 -10.85 5.80 -5.55
C ARG A 56 -10.88 4.43 -6.23
N LEU A 57 -10.44 3.35 -5.56
CA LEU A 57 -10.35 1.99 -6.09
C LEU A 57 -11.49 1.10 -5.57
#